data_AF-A0A2D5XF14-F1
#
_entry.id   AF-A0A2D5XF14-F1
#
_cell.length_a   1.000
_cell.length_b   1.000
_cell.length_c   1.000
_cell.angle_alpha   90.00
_cell.angle_beta   90.00
_cell.angle_gamma   90.00
#
_symmetry.space_group_name_H-M   'P 1'
#
loop_
_entity.id
_entity.type
_entity.pdbx_description
1 polymer ?
#
loop_
_entity_poly.entity_id
_entity_poly.type
_entity_poly.pdbx_seq_one_letter_code
_entity_poly.pdbx_strand_id
1 'polypeptide(L)' 'MAEKKKRFLLSFDVDNNNIKTSMKTENVSPQEALGLLDMVKDQILDNLKKSKKDIFQMSKKD' A
#
# COMPACT_ATOMS: atom_id res chain seq x y z
N MET A 1 -7.42 -11.96 24.88
CA MET A 1 -6.28 -11.08 24.57
C MET A 1 -6.61 -10.41 23.24
N ALA A 2 -6.74 -9.08 23.20
CA ALA A 2 -7.07 -8.40 21.95
C ALA A 2 -5.86 -8.49 21.00
N GLU A 3 -6.03 -9.09 19.82
CA GLU A 3 -4.99 -9.08 18.78
C GLU A 3 -4.64 -7.63 18.45
N LYS A 4 -3.37 -7.27 18.67
CA LYS A 4 -2.85 -5.96 18.26
C LYS A 4 -2.93 -5.90 16.75
N LYS A 5 -3.80 -5.03 16.22
CA LYS A 5 -3.94 -4.80 14.79
C LYS A 5 -2.56 -4.43 14.21
N LYS A 6 -2.15 -5.15 13.18
CA LYS A 6 -0.99 -4.80 12.35
C LYS A 6 -1.43 -3.75 11.34
N ARG A 7 -0.65 -2.69 11.20
CA ARG A 7 -0.92 -1.64 10.21
C ARG A 7 0.31 -1.41 9.36
N PHE A 8 0.08 -1.40 8.05
CA PHE A 8 1.07 -1.09 7.03
C PHE A 8 0.50 0.04 6.18
N LEU A 9 1.16 1.18 6.14
CA LEU A 9 0.74 2.34 5.38
C LEU A 9 1.83 2.74 4.41
N LEU A 10 1.49 2.70 3.11
CA LEU A 10 2.34 3.15 2.02
C LEU A 10 1.70 4.42 1.42
N SER A 11 2.45 5.51 1.45
CA SER A 11 2.04 6.80 0.89
C SER A 11 2.95 7.16 -0.27
N PHE A 12 2.33 7.69 -1.33
CA PHE A 12 3.00 8.24 -2.49
C PHE A 12 2.66 9.72 -2.55
N ASP A 13 3.66 10.57 -2.34
CA ASP A 13 3.54 12.00 -2.54
C ASP A 13 4.16 12.35 -3.89
N VAL A 14 3.36 12.93 -4.79
CA VAL A 14 3.82 13.36 -6.11
C VAL A 14 3.99 14.87 -6.07
N ASP A 15 5.24 15.33 -6.16
CA ASP A 15 5.59 16.76 -6.14
C ASP A 15 6.58 17.05 -7.27
N ASN A 16 6.27 18.01 -8.15
CA ASN A 16 7.09 18.39 -9.30
C ASN A 16 7.61 17.20 -10.12
N ASN A 17 6.73 16.26 -10.45
CA ASN A 17 7.06 15.03 -11.19
C ASN A 17 8.04 14.08 -10.48
N ASN A 18 8.37 14.33 -9.22
CA ASN A 18 9.11 13.42 -8.35
C ASN A 18 8.14 12.65 -7.48
N ILE A 19 8.30 11.33 -7.46
CA ILE A 19 7.54 10.44 -6.59
C ILE A 19 8.35 10.23 -5.31
N LYS A 20 7.81 10.68 -4.18
CA LYS A 20 8.34 10.37 -2.85
C LYS A 20 7.49 9.27 -2.23
N THR A 21 8.14 8.22 -1.75
CA THR A 21 7.48 7.12 -1.06
C THR A 21 7.77 7.21 0.43
N SER A 22 6.73 7.10 1.24
CA SER A 22 6.85 7.00 2.69
C SER A 22 6.14 5.75 3.18
N MET A 23 6.78 5.04 4.11
CA MET A 23 6.27 3.80 4.67
C MET A 23 6.22 3.91 6.19
N LYS A 24 5.06 3.58 6.77
CA LYS A 24 4.86 3.51 8.22
C LYS A 24 4.29 2.15 8.59
N THR A 25 4.88 1.53 9.61
CA THR A 25 4.46 0.22 10.10
C THR A 25 4.21 0.27 11.61
N GLU A 26 3.11 -0.36 12.06
CA GLU A 26 2.76 -0.51 13.47
C GLU A 26 2.62 -2.01 13.78
N ASN A 27 3.38 -2.51 14.76
CA ASN A 27 3.40 -3.92 15.18
C ASN A 27 3.81 -4.91 14.06
N VAL A 28 4.65 -4.48 13.12
CA VAL A 28 5.18 -5.30 12.01
C VAL A 28 6.70 -5.23 12.01
N SER A 29 7.38 -6.37 11.91
CA SER A 29 8.84 -6.40 11.82
C SER A 29 9.31 -5.92 10.44
N PRO A 30 10.56 -5.42 10.30
CA PRO A 30 11.07 -5.01 8.99
C PRO A 30 11.01 -6.11 7.92
N GLN A 31 11.27 -7.37 8.29
CA GLN A 31 11.21 -8.51 7.38
C GLN A 31 9.78 -8.81 6.92
N GLU A 32 8.82 -8.74 7.85
CA GLU A 32 7.41 -8.91 7.54
C GLU A 32 6.90 -7.76 6.64
N ALA A 33 7.35 -6.53 6.89
CA ALA A 33 7.06 -5.37 6.05
C ALA A 33 7.54 -5.55 4.60
N LEU A 34 8.74 -6.11 4.40
CA LEU A 34 9.26 -6.43 3.07
C LEU A 34 8.42 -7.50 2.36
N GLY A 35 8.01 -8.54 3.08
CA GLY A 35 7.12 -9.58 2.53
C GLY A 35 5.76 -9.01 2.12
N LEU A 36 5.18 -8.14 2.96
CA LEU A 36 3.91 -7.48 2.67
C LEU A 36 3.99 -6.59 1.43
N LEU A 37 5.09 -5.87 1.23
CA LEU A 37 5.32 -5.06 0.02
C LEU A 37 5.33 -5.90 -1.25
N ASP A 38 6.03 -7.04 -1.22
CA ASP A 38 6.16 -7.91 -2.37
C ASP A 38 4.79 -8.50 -2.76
N MET A 39 4.01 -8.92 -1.76
CA MET A 39 2.63 -9.37 -1.94
C MET A 39 1.72 -8.26 -2.50
N VAL A 40 1.81 -7.03 -1.98
CA VAL A 40 1.00 -5.89 -2.46
C VAL A 40 1.36 -5.55 -3.91
N LYS A 41 2.65 -5.55 -4.25
CA LYS A 41 3.12 -5.34 -5.63
C LYS A 41 2.51 -6.37 -6.58
N ASP A 42 2.57 -7.66 -6.23
CA ASP A 42 2.02 -8.73 -7.05
C ASP A 42 0.51 -8.62 -7.20
N GLN A 43 -0.22 -8.31 -6.12
CA GLN A 43 -1.68 -8.11 -6.16
C GLN A 43 -2.07 -6.94 -7.06
N ILE A 44 -1.38 -5.80 -6.96
CA ILE A 44 -1.65 -4.65 -7.82
C ILE A 44 -1.40 -5.01 -9.29
N LEU A 45 -0.26 -5.63 -9.60
CA LEU A 45 0.07 -6.03 -10.97
C LEU A 45 -0.92 -7.04 -11.54
N ASP A 46 -1.33 -8.02 -10.74
CA ASP A 46 -2.31 -9.02 -11.16
C ASP A 46 -3.70 -8.41 -11.38
N ASN A 47 -4.11 -7.47 -10.54
CA ASN A 47 -5.38 -6.77 -10.71
C ASN A 47 -5.37 -5.84 -11.92
N LEU A 48 -4.22 -5.20 -12.22
CA LEU A 48 -4.03 -4.39 -13.42
C LEU A 48 -4.12 -5.25 -14.68
N LYS A 49 -3.43 -6.41 -14.70
CA LYS A 49 -3.56 -7.39 -15.80
C LYS A 49 -5.00 -7.86 -16.00
N LYS A 50 -5.76 -7.99 -14.91
CA LYS A 50 -7.17 -8.40 -14.92
C LYS A 50 -8.16 -7.26 -15.24
N SER A 51 -7.68 -6.05 -15.58
CA SER A 51 -8.51 -4.87 -15.96
C SER A 51 -9.65 -4.53 -15.00
N LYS A 52 -9.48 -4.75 -13.68
CA LYS A 52 -10.50 -4.38 -12.70
C LYS A 52 -10.40 -2.89 -12.38
N LYS A 53 -11.42 -2.12 -12.77
CA LYS A 53 -11.58 -0.67 -12.53
C LYS A 53 -11.61 -0.27 -11.04
N ASP A 54 -11.61 -1.24 -10.13
CA ASP A 54 -11.82 -1.02 -8.69
C ASP A 54 -10.53 -0.79 -7.86
N ILE A 55 -9.34 -0.83 -8.47
CA ILE A 55 -8.06 -0.69 -7.71
C ILE A 55 -7.91 0.71 -7.12
N PHE A 56 -8.41 1.74 -7.80
CA PHE A 56 -8.32 3.13 -7.37
C PHE A 56 -9.73 3.69 -7.18
N GLN A 57 -10.31 3.48 -5.99
CA GLN A 57 -11.52 4.21 -5.61
C GLN A 57 -11.14 5.66 -5.34
N MET A 58 -11.42 6.53 -6.31
CA MET A 58 -11.19 7.96 -6.19
C MET A 58 -12.27 8.56 -5.28
N SER A 59 -11.99 8.67 -3.98
CA SER A 59 -12.79 9.51 -3.09
C SER A 59 -12.35 10.96 -3.26
N LYS A 60 -13.09 11.76 -4.03
CA LYS A 60 -12.95 13.21 -3.95
C LYS A 60 -13.42 13.64 -2.57
N LYS A 61 -12.58 14.40 -1.88
CA LYS A 61 -12.98 15.15 -0.68
C LYS A 61 -13.64 16.42 -1.20
N ASP A 62 -14.96 16.52 -1.08
CA ASP A 62 -15.67 17.81 -1.11
C ASP A 62 -15.25 18.65 0.11
#